data_AF-A0A959FW76-F1
#
_entry.id   AF-A0A959FW76-F1
#
_cell.length_a   1.000
_cell.length_b   1.000
_cell.length_c   1.000
_cell.angle_alpha   90.00
_cell.angle_beta   90.00
_cell.angle_gamma   90.00
#
_symmetry.space_group_name_H-M   'P 1'
#
loop_
_entity.id
_entity.type
_entity.pdbx_description
1 polymer ?
#
loop_
_entity_poly.entity_id
_entity_poly.type
_entity_poly.pdbx_seq_one_letter_code
_entity_poly.pdbx_strand_id
1 'polypeptide(L)'
;MQNKALVVIDIQNDITKNYKEIIDNINRSVEWAVKNEVHVVYIRHEYLSEKIKRFRPNTQGAELAPDLNVVSTNIFTKNKGSALSSEAFA
;
A
#
# COMPACT_ATOMS: atom_id res chain seq x y z
N MET A 1 -5.95 -23.45 1.60
CA MET A 1 -5.62 -22.05 1.29
C MET A 1 -6.91 -21.30 1.00
N GLN A 2 -7.10 -20.11 1.57
CA GLN A 2 -8.27 -19.28 1.26
C GLN A 2 -8.03 -18.54 -0.06
N ASN A 3 -9.05 -18.47 -0.92
CA ASN A 3 -9.01 -17.70 -2.18
C ASN A 3 -9.36 -16.22 -1.93
N LYS A 4 -8.75 -15.62 -0.90
CA LYS A 4 -9.02 -14.25 -0.47
C LYS A 4 -7.70 -13.54 -0.19
N ALA A 5 -7.67 -12.26 -0.52
CA ALA A 5 -6.58 -11.37 -0.16
C ALA A 5 -7.13 -10.04 0.34
N LEU A 6 -6.47 -9.46 1.33
CA LEU A 6 -6.59 -8.05 1.70
C LEU A 6 -5.54 -7.28 0.90
N VAL A 7 -5.98 -6.38 0.02
CA VAL A 7 -5.08 -5.53 -0.78
C VAL A 7 -5.15 -4.11 -0.23
N VAL A 8 -4.03 -3.61 0.29
CA VAL A 8 -3.88 -2.24 0.79
C VAL A 8 -3.20 -1.39 -0.28
N ILE A 9 -3.83 -0.29 -0.69
CA ILE A 9 -3.41 0.47 -1.88
C ILE A 9 -3.09 1.93 -1.50
N ASP A 10 -1.94 2.41 -1.96
CA ASP A 10 -1.50 3.81 -1.95
C ASP A 10 -1.48 4.46 -0.55
N ILE A 11 -1.19 3.66 0.49
CA ILE A 11 -0.97 4.12 1.87
C ILE A 11 0.53 4.40 2.06
N GLN A 12 0.95 5.59 1.64
CA GLN A 12 2.35 6.03 1.59
C GLN A 12 2.56 7.34 2.36
N ASN A 13 3.82 7.72 2.60
CA ASN A 13 4.18 8.89 3.40
C ASN A 13 3.57 10.22 2.94
N ASP A 14 3.40 10.43 1.62
CA ASP A 14 2.87 11.69 1.10
C ASP A 14 1.31 11.81 1.15
N ILE A 15 0.61 11.00 1.95
CA ILE A 15 -0.85 11.17 2.16
C ILE A 15 -1.14 12.33 3.13
N THR A 16 -2.11 13.17 2.79
CA THR A 16 -2.39 14.41 3.52
C THR A 16 -3.75 14.39 4.25
N LYS A 17 -3.70 14.60 5.58
CA LYS A 17 -4.80 14.92 6.53
C LYS A 17 -5.64 13.72 7.03
N ASN A 18 -6.01 13.77 8.32
CA ASN A 18 -6.78 12.75 9.06
C ASN A 18 -6.26 11.31 8.95
N TYR A 19 -4.96 11.15 8.72
CA TYR A 19 -4.38 9.87 8.30
C TYR A 19 -4.35 8.81 9.42
N LYS A 20 -4.31 9.23 10.69
CA LYS A 20 -4.11 8.32 11.82
C LYS A 20 -5.30 7.37 12.02
N GLU A 21 -6.53 7.89 12.05
CA GLU A 21 -7.73 7.05 12.17
C GLU A 21 -7.87 6.10 10.97
N ILE A 22 -7.54 6.58 9.77
CA ILE A 22 -7.55 5.75 8.56
C ILE A 22 -6.53 4.61 8.67
N ILE A 23 -5.29 4.91 9.08
CA ILE A 23 -4.26 3.89 9.27
C ILE A 23 -4.64 2.93 10.40
N ASP A 24 -5.20 3.41 11.50
CA ASP A 24 -5.66 2.55 12.60
C ASP A 24 -6.76 1.58 12.12
N ASN A 25 -7.68 2.04 11.27
CA ASN A 25 -8.71 1.20 10.65
C ASN A 25 -8.09 0.14 9.72
N ILE A 26 -7.13 0.55 8.89
CA ILE A 26 -6.42 -0.37 7.98
C ILE A 26 -5.63 -1.40 8.78
N ASN A 27 -4.93 -0.99 9.84
CA ASN A 27 -4.18 -1.87 10.72
C ASN A 27 -5.07 -2.91 11.41
N ARG A 28 -6.29 -2.53 11.81
CA ARG A 28 -7.29 -3.50 12.31
C ARG A 28 -7.72 -4.50 11.24
N SER A 29 -7.87 -4.08 9.98
CA SER A 29 -8.14 -4.99 8.87
C SER A 29 -6.96 -5.92 8.59
N VAL A 30 -5.72 -5.43 8.67
CA VAL A 30 -4.51 -6.25 8.53
C VAL A 30 -4.44 -7.28 9.64
N GLU A 31 -4.67 -6.89 10.89
CA GLU A 31 -4.70 -7.81 12.03
C GLU A 31 -5.77 -8.90 11.86
N TRP A 32 -6.97 -8.51 11.42
CA TRP A 32 -8.03 -9.47 11.10
C TRP A 32 -7.60 -10.45 9.99
N ALA A 33 -6.96 -9.96 8.92
CA ALA A 33 -6.50 -10.79 7.82
C ALA A 33 -5.46 -11.82 8.29
N VAL A 34 -4.49 -11.39 9.12
CA VAL A 34 -3.48 -12.29 9.72
C VAL A 34 -4.15 -13.36 10.59
N LYS A 35 -5.08 -12.96 11.47
CA LYS A 35 -5.81 -13.90 12.35
C LYS A 35 -6.64 -14.93 11.60
N ASN A 36 -7.09 -14.60 10.39
CA ASN A 36 -7.92 -15.47 9.56
C ASN A 36 -7.14 -16.12 8.42
N GLU A 37 -5.80 -16.07 8.44
CA GLU A 37 -4.94 -16.66 7.40
C GLU A 37 -5.27 -16.16 5.98
N VAL A 38 -5.70 -14.91 5.86
CA VAL A 38 -5.94 -14.21 4.59
C VAL A 38 -4.64 -13.57 4.12
N HIS A 39 -4.30 -13.73 2.84
CA HIS A 39 -3.11 -13.10 2.28
C HIS A 39 -3.19 -11.57 2.35
N VAL A 40 -2.14 -10.93 2.83
CA VAL A 40 -2.03 -9.46 2.84
C VAL A 40 -1.07 -9.03 1.74
N VAL A 41 -1.53 -8.12 0.88
CA VAL A 41 -0.77 -7.55 -0.24
C VAL A 41 -0.79 -6.04 -0.14
N TYR A 42 0.35 -5.41 -0.38
CA TYR A 42 0.50 -3.97 -0.40
C TYR A 42 0.82 -3.52 -1.82
N ILE A 43 0.17 -2.44 -2.26
CA ILE A 43 0.44 -1.81 -3.54
C ILE A 43 0.75 -0.34 -3.27
N ARG A 44 1.92 0.11 -3.71
CA ARG A 44 2.34 1.51 -3.66
C ARG A 44 2.37 2.13 -5.05
N HIS A 45 2.11 3.42 -5.12
CA HIS A 45 2.20 4.21 -6.34
C HIS A 45 3.58 4.86 -6.45
N GLU A 46 4.13 4.90 -7.66
CA GLU A 46 5.24 5.79 -7.99
C GLU A 46 4.93 6.61 -9.24
N TYR A 47 4.98 7.95 -9.11
CA TYR A 47 4.83 8.84 -10.25
C TYR A 47 6.18 9.01 -10.94
N LEU A 48 6.25 8.60 -12.21
CA LEU A 48 7.47 8.71 -13.02
C LEU A 48 7.72 10.14 -13.56
N SER A 49 6.72 11.02 -13.47
CA SER A 49 6.83 12.39 -13.97
C SER A 49 7.55 13.30 -12.97
N GLU A 50 8.62 13.95 -13.42
CA GLU A 50 9.34 14.97 -12.65
C GLU A 50 8.50 16.22 -12.30
N LYS A 51 7.30 16.36 -12.85
CA LYS A 51 6.40 17.47 -12.50
C LYS A 51 5.62 17.21 -11.20
N ILE A 52 5.49 15.95 -10.80
CA ILE A 52 4.73 15.55 -9.61
C ILE A 52 5.70 15.45 -8.43
N LYS A 53 5.38 16.09 -7.30
CA LYS A 53 6.28 16.11 -6.14
C LYS A 53 6.08 14.94 -5.18
N ARG A 54 4.87 14.38 -5.14
CA ARG A 54 4.52 13.24 -4.26
C ARG A 54 4.83 11.90 -4.91
N PHE A 55 5.05 10.87 -4.09
CA PHE A 55 5.26 9.48 -4.53
C PHE A 55 6.34 9.33 -5.61
N ARG A 56 7.45 10.06 -5.49
CA ARG A 56 8.55 9.91 -6.46
C ARG A 56 9.33 8.63 -6.20
N PRO A 57 9.75 7.92 -7.25
CA PRO A 57 10.69 6.81 -7.10
C PRO A 57 11.90 7.22 -6.26
N ASN A 58 12.32 6.33 -5.37
CA ASN A 58 13.50 6.52 -4.51
C ASN A 58 13.42 7.73 -3.56
N THR A 59 12.22 8.15 -3.15
CA THR A 59 12.04 9.13 -2.07
C THR A 59 11.25 8.55 -0.91
N GLN A 60 11.45 9.10 0.29
CA GLN A 60 10.67 8.75 1.47
C GLN A 60 9.17 8.89 1.23
N GLY A 61 8.77 9.87 0.42
CA GLY A 61 7.37 10.10 0.06
C GLY A 61 6.69 8.90 -0.62
N ALA A 62 7.46 8.07 -1.36
CA ALA A 62 6.96 6.86 -2.00
C ALA A 62 7.00 5.60 -1.11
N GLU A 63 7.61 5.66 0.07
CA GLU A 63 7.58 4.53 0.99
C GLU A 63 6.17 4.37 1.59
N LEU A 64 5.83 3.13 1.97
CA LEU A 64 4.60 2.88 2.74
C LEU A 64 4.64 3.71 4.03
N ALA A 65 3.46 4.16 4.48
CA ALA A 65 3.39 4.98 5.68
C ALA A 65 3.99 4.23 6.89
N PRO A 66 4.81 4.87 7.74
CA PRO A 66 5.54 4.22 8.83
C PRO A 66 4.62 3.64 9.90
N ASP A 67 3.43 4.19 10.04
CA ASP A 67 2.42 3.73 11.00
C ASP A 67 1.59 2.55 10.44
N LEU A 68 1.78 2.16 9.18
CA LEU A 68 1.12 0.99 8.59
C LEU A 68 1.83 -0.30 9.06
N ASN A 69 1.06 -1.24 9.59
CA ASN A 69 1.55 -2.56 9.94
C ASN A 69 1.81 -3.37 8.67
N VAL A 70 3.08 -3.44 8.25
CA VAL A 70 3.52 -4.25 7.10
C VAL A 70 3.85 -5.67 7.59
N VAL A 71 2.94 -6.62 7.35
CA VAL A 71 3.04 -8.01 7.84
C VAL A 71 3.46 -9.02 6.77
N SER A 72 3.69 -8.56 5.54
CA SER A 72 4.11 -9.40 4.42
C SER A 72 5.10 -8.68 3.51
N THR A 73 5.89 -9.46 2.78
CA THR A 73 6.82 -8.97 1.75
C THR A 73 6.17 -8.82 0.37
N ASN A 74 4.86 -9.08 0.26
CA ASN A 74 4.11 -8.96 -1.00
C ASN A 74 3.79 -7.48 -1.26
N ILE A 75 4.80 -6.72 -1.65
CA ILE A 75 4.72 -5.28 -1.90
C ILE A 75 5.01 -5.02 -3.38
N PHE A 76 4.02 -4.46 -4.07
CA PHE A 76 4.10 -4.21 -5.51
C PHE A 76 4.04 -2.71 -5.80
N THR A 77 4.63 -2.30 -6.91
CA THR A 77 4.64 -0.90 -7.35
C THR A 77 3.83 -0.75 -8.63
N LYS A 78 2.98 0.28 -8.69
CA LYS A 78 2.25 0.70 -9.89
C LYS A 78 2.61 2.14 -10.26
N ASN A 79 2.47 2.46 -11.54
CA ASN A 79 2.72 3.81 -12.07
C ASN A 79 1.49 4.41 -12.80
N LYS A 80 0.35 3.71 -12.78
CA LYS A 80 -0.95 4.19 -13.29
C LYS A 80 -2.00 4.12 -12.17
N GLY A 81 -3.20 4.64 -12.47
CA GLY A 81 -4.29 4.67 -11.49
C GLY A 81 -4.66 3.30 -10.93
N SER A 82 -4.80 2.29 -11.81
CA SER A 82 -5.23 0.93 -11.44
C SER A 82 -4.14 0.10 -10.79
N ALA A 83 -4.47 -0.63 -9.72
CA ALA A 83 -3.63 -1.65 -9.11
C ALA A 83 -3.18 -2.74 -10.10
N LEU A 84 -4.09 -3.13 -11.00
CA LEU A 84 -3.84 -4.16 -12.02
C LEU A 84 -2.89 -3.71 -13.14
N SER A 85 -2.39 -2.47 -13.08
CA SER A 85 -1.34 -2.01 -14.00
C SER A 85 0.08 -2.36 -13.54
N SER A 86 0.23 -2.91 -12.32
CA SER A 86 1.50 -3.44 -11.85
C SER A 86 1.74 -4.83 -12.45
N GLU A 87 2.74 -4.95 -13.32
CA GLU A 87 3.06 -6.21 -14.02
C GLU A 87 3.42 -7.35 -13.04
N ALA A 88 4.01 -7.04 -11.90
CA ALA A 88 4.36 -8.04 -10.90
C ALA A 88 3.16 -8.51 -10.06
N PHE A 89 2.05 -7.77 -10.07
CA PHE A 89 0.84 -8.10 -9.31
C PHE A 89 -0.27 -8.74 -10.17
N ALA A 90 -0.38 -8.35 -11.43
CA ALA A 90 -1.41 -8.80 -12.37
C ALA A 90 -1.18 -10.24 -12.86
#